data_AF-A0A060XR33-F1
#
_entry.id   AF-A0A060XR33-F1
#
_cell.length_a   1.000
_cell.length_b   1.000
_cell.length_c   1.000
_cell.angle_alpha   90.00
_cell.angle_beta   90.00
_cell.angle_gamma   90.00
#
_symmetry.space_group_name_H-M   'P 1'
#
loop_
_entity.id
_entity.type
_entity.pdbx_description
1 polymer ?
#
loop_
_entity_poly.entity_id
_entity_poly.type
_entity_poly.pdbx_seq_one_letter_code
_entity_poly.pdbx_strand_id
1 'polypeptide(L)'
;MQQYEVEYLQFAFRWMNNLLMRELPLRCTIRLWDTYQAEPEGFSHFHLYVCAAFLVRWRKEILDERDFQGLMILLQNLPTMHWGNEEVSVLLAEAYRLKFAFADAPNHYKR
;
A
#
# COMPACT_ATOMS: atom_id res chain seq x y z
N MET A 1 -4.18 -3.07 -14.91
CA MET A 1 -3.00 -3.89 -14.56
C MET A 1 -2.92 -5.15 -15.40
N GLN A 2 -3.86 -6.11 -15.31
CA GLN A 2 -3.85 -7.31 -16.18
C GLN A 2 -3.86 -6.99 -17.68
N GLN A 3 -4.65 -5.98 -18.09
CA GLN A 3 -4.68 -5.51 -19.49
C GLN A 3 -3.30 -5.10 -20.03
N TYR A 4 -2.40 -4.66 -19.16
CA TYR A 4 -1.07 -4.19 -19.51
C TYR A 4 0.03 -5.14 -19.01
N GLU A 5 -0.33 -6.39 -18.70
CA GLU A 5 0.60 -7.44 -18.27
C GLU A 5 1.43 -7.10 -17.01
N VAL A 6 0.90 -6.21 -16.15
CA VAL A 6 1.53 -5.90 -14.87
C VAL A 6 1.09 -6.89 -13.80
N GLU A 7 2.05 -7.63 -13.26
CA GLU A 7 1.88 -8.56 -12.16
C GLU A 7 2.19 -7.89 -10.82
N TYR A 8 1.42 -8.24 -9.77
CA TYR A 8 1.63 -7.67 -8.43
C TYR A 8 3.06 -7.86 -7.92
N LEU A 9 3.71 -8.99 -8.22
CA LEU A 9 5.05 -9.28 -7.73
C LEU A 9 6.09 -8.23 -8.21
N GLN A 10 5.88 -7.63 -9.39
CA GLN A 10 6.83 -6.68 -10.00
C GLN A 10 6.99 -5.36 -9.22
N PHE A 11 6.03 -5.00 -8.36
CA PHE A 11 6.10 -3.81 -7.51
C PHE A 11 5.87 -4.14 -6.02
N ALA A 12 4.89 -4.99 -5.72
CA ALA A 12 4.48 -5.26 -4.34
C ALA A 12 5.52 -6.06 -3.55
N PHE A 13 6.41 -6.82 -4.20
CA PHE A 13 7.51 -7.50 -3.50
C PHE A 13 8.36 -6.51 -2.70
N ARG A 14 8.69 -5.35 -3.31
CA ARG A 14 9.47 -4.30 -2.66
C ARG A 14 8.69 -3.65 -1.52
N TRP A 15 7.38 -3.47 -1.71
CA TRP A 15 6.49 -2.90 -0.69
C TRP A 15 6.43 -3.79 0.55
N MET A 16 6.23 -5.10 0.36
CA MET A 16 6.14 -6.08 1.45
C MET A 16 7.49 -6.28 2.17
N ASN A 17 8.59 -6.45 1.43
CA ASN A 17 9.89 -6.71 2.05
C ASN A 17 10.46 -5.52 2.80
N ASN A 18 10.21 -4.30 2.31
CA ASN A 18 10.75 -3.09 2.90
C ASN A 18 9.71 -2.30 3.68
N LEU A 19 8.54 -2.88 3.95
CA LEU A 19 7.45 -2.26 4.72
C LEU A 19 7.13 -0.83 4.24
N LEU A 20 7.01 -0.66 2.92
CA LEU A 20 6.83 0.63 2.22
C LEU A 20 7.90 1.70 2.44
N MET A 21 9.00 1.44 3.15
CA MET A 21 10.04 2.44 3.43
C MET A 21 10.73 3.00 2.17
N ARG A 22 10.66 2.26 1.05
CA ARG A 22 11.21 2.67 -0.26
C ARG A 22 10.24 3.57 -1.03
N GLU A 23 8.97 3.62 -0.61
CA GLU A 23 7.89 4.35 -1.28
C GLU A 23 7.48 5.59 -0.49
N LEU A 24 7.99 5.79 0.73
CA LEU A 24 7.61 6.86 1.64
C LEU A 24 8.86 7.60 2.17
N PRO A 25 8.77 8.92 2.43
CA PRO A 25 9.80 9.63 3.18
C PRO A 25 10.01 9.01 4.56
N LEU A 26 11.24 9.01 5.08
CA LEU A 26 11.59 8.39 6.36
C LEU A 26 10.66 8.81 7.53
N ARG A 27 10.31 10.11 7.59
CA ARG A 27 9.37 10.64 8.60
C ARG A 27 7.99 9.96 8.55
N CYS A 28 7.51 9.63 7.35
CA CYS A 28 6.24 8.95 7.15
C CYS A 28 6.35 7.47 7.53
N THR A 29 7.48 6.83 7.20
CA THR A 29 7.76 5.45 7.61
C THR A 29 7.78 5.31 9.13
N ILE A 30 8.43 6.23 9.85
CA ILE A 30 8.44 6.25 11.32
C ILE A 30 7.01 6.38 11.85
N ARG A 31 6.26 7.38 11.37
CA ARG A 31 4.87 7.59 11.78
C ARG A 31 3.96 6.40 11.47
N LEU A 32 4.17 5.71 10.35
CA LEU A 32 3.45 4.50 9.99
C LEU A 32 3.77 3.37 10.97
N TRP A 33 5.05 3.20 11.30
CA TRP A 33 5.51 2.15 12.20
C TRP A 33 5.10 2.37 13.65
N ASP A 34 4.82 3.60 14.09
CA ASP A 34 4.17 3.86 15.38
C ASP A 34 2.84 3.10 15.47
N THR A 35 2.04 3.11 14.41
CA THR A 35 0.78 2.37 14.35
C THR A 35 1.00 0.87 14.19
N TYR A 36 2.03 0.43 13.46
CA TYR A 36 2.34 -1.01 13.36
C TYR A 36 2.79 -1.61 14.69
N GLN A 37 3.48 -0.84 15.54
CA GLN A 37 3.82 -1.29 16.89
C GLN A 37 2.62 -1.33 17.83
N ALA A 38 1.65 -0.43 17.64
CA ALA A 38 0.44 -0.37 18.47
C ALA A 38 -0.63 -1.41 18.06
N GLU A 39 -0.65 -1.83 16.80
CA GLU A 39 -1.66 -2.74 16.26
C GLU A 39 -1.22 -4.21 16.36
N PRO A 40 -2.09 -5.13 16.85
CA PRO A 40 -1.82 -6.56 16.80
C PRO A 40 -1.54 -7.02 15.37
N GLU A 41 -0.42 -7.73 15.17
CA GLU A 41 0.03 -8.18 13.85
C GLU A 41 0.20 -7.03 12.84
N GLY A 42 0.59 -5.84 13.34
CA GLY A 42 0.74 -4.61 12.57
C GLY A 42 1.67 -4.75 11.35
N PHE A 43 2.85 -5.34 11.56
CA PHE A 43 3.88 -5.51 10.53
C PHE A 43 3.57 -6.63 9.52
N SER A 44 2.69 -7.57 9.87
CA SER A 44 2.37 -8.74 9.03
C SER A 44 1.00 -8.58 8.37
N HIS A 45 -0.07 -8.76 9.14
CA HIS A 45 -1.44 -8.80 8.62
C HIS A 45 -1.96 -7.40 8.29
N PHE A 46 -1.74 -6.42 9.17
CA PHE A 46 -2.23 -5.07 8.92
C PHE A 46 -1.50 -4.38 7.76
N HIS A 47 -0.21 -4.67 7.59
CA HIS A 47 0.60 -4.15 6.48
C HIS A 47 -0.02 -4.47 5.10
N LEU A 48 -0.65 -5.64 4.94
CA LEU A 48 -1.36 -6.00 3.71
C LEU A 48 -2.48 -4.99 3.38
N TYR A 49 -3.27 -4.59 4.37
CA TYR A 49 -4.33 -3.60 4.19
C TYR A 49 -3.77 -2.20 3.93
N VAL A 50 -2.62 -1.87 4.53
CA VAL A 50 -1.93 -0.61 4.22
C VAL A 50 -1.46 -0.59 2.77
N CYS A 51 -0.85 -1.66 2.26
CA CYS A 51 -0.46 -1.78 0.85
C CYS A 51 -1.67 -1.68 -0.09
N ALA A 52 -2.80 -2.30 0.27
CA ALA A 52 -4.04 -2.19 -0.51
C ALA A 52 -4.60 -0.75 -0.51
N ALA A 53 -4.67 -0.10 0.65
CA ALA A 53 -5.08 1.30 0.77
C ALA A 53 -4.13 2.23 -0.02
N PHE A 54 -2.83 1.96 0.02
CA PHE A 54 -1.82 2.72 -0.70
C PHE A 54 -1.99 2.59 -2.21
N LEU A 55 -2.26 1.38 -2.73
CA LEU A 55 -2.56 1.18 -4.14
C LEU A 55 -3.84 1.92 -4.57
N VAL A 56 -4.90 1.84 -3.76
CA VAL A 56 -6.19 2.49 -4.04
C VAL A 56 -6.08 4.02 -4.01
N ARG A 57 -5.20 4.58 -3.17
CA ARG A 57 -4.94 6.03 -3.08
C ARG A 57 -4.57 6.64 -4.44
N TRP A 58 -3.88 5.87 -5.27
CA TRP A 58 -3.37 6.27 -6.59
C TRP A 58 -4.19 5.67 -7.74
N ARG A 59 -5.41 5.19 -7.47
CA ARG A 59 -6.23 4.49 -8.46
C ARG A 59 -6.46 5.32 -9.73
N LYS A 60 -6.55 6.64 -9.61
CA LYS A 60 -6.87 7.52 -10.73
C LYS A 60 -5.68 7.55 -11.69
N GLU A 61 -4.51 7.86 -11.17
CA GLU A 61 -3.24 7.91 -11.89
C GLU A 61 -2.91 6.55 -12.52
N ILE A 62 -3.13 5.46 -11.79
CA ILE A 62 -2.95 4.08 -12.27
C ILE A 62 -3.89 3.74 -13.43
N LEU A 63 -5.13 4.23 -13.42
CA LEU A 63 -6.12 3.96 -14.48
C LEU A 63 -5.95 4.89 -15.69
N ASP A 64 -5.34 6.05 -15.49
CA ASP A 64 -5.04 7.01 -16.55
C ASP A 64 -3.83 6.54 -17.39
N GLU A 65 -2.92 5.77 -16.80
CA GLU A 65 -1.75 5.19 -17.47
C GLU A 65 -2.13 4.04 -18.41
N ARG A 66 -1.52 4.03 -19.61
CA ARG A 66 -1.98 3.20 -20.75
C ARG A 66 -0.94 2.24 -21.31
N ASP A 67 0.25 2.21 -20.74
CA ASP A 67 1.29 1.26 -21.13
C ASP A 67 2.00 0.64 -19.91
N PHE A 68 2.66 -0.49 -20.15
CA PHE A 68 3.37 -1.24 -19.13
C PHE A 68 4.50 -0.43 -18.46
N GLN A 69 5.29 0.30 -19.25
CA GLN A 69 6.47 1.00 -18.76
C GLN A 69 6.07 2.16 -17.86
N GLY A 70 5.11 2.99 -18.30
CA GLY A 70 4.55 4.07 -17.49
C GLY A 70 3.97 3.55 -16.18
N LEU A 71 3.19 2.45 -16.24
CA LEU A 71 2.58 1.88 -15.04
C LEU A 71 3.62 1.37 -14.04
N MET A 72 4.67 0.70 -14.54
CA MET A 72 5.76 0.22 -13.70
C MET A 72 6.55 1.36 -13.07
N ILE A 73 6.86 2.42 -13.83
CA ILE A 73 7.54 3.61 -13.30
C ILE A 73 6.69 4.27 -12.22
N LEU A 74 5.39 4.45 -12.47
CA LEU A 74 4.45 5.03 -11.51
C LEU A 74 4.39 4.21 -10.22
N LEU A 75 4.13 2.90 -10.32
CA LEU A 75 3.98 2.00 -9.16
C LEU A 75 5.28 1.87 -8.34
N GLN A 76 6.44 2.06 -8.97
CA GLN A 76 7.73 2.05 -8.29
C GLN A 76 8.21 3.44 -7.84
N ASN A 77 7.52 4.53 -8.19
CA ASN A 77 7.91 5.89 -7.85
C ASN A 77 6.68 6.78 -7.57
N LEU A 78 5.78 6.29 -6.70
CA LEU A 78 4.58 7.03 -6.33
C LEU A 78 4.94 8.39 -5.68
N PRO A 79 4.24 9.50 -5.99
CA PRO A 79 4.68 10.84 -5.61
C PRO A 79 4.35 11.18 -4.15
N THR A 80 5.07 10.56 -3.22
CA THR A 80 4.89 10.69 -1.76
C THR A 80 5.87 11.65 -1.10
N MET A 81 6.76 12.30 -1.86
CA MET A 81 7.84 13.14 -1.31
C MET A 81 7.33 14.27 -0.39
N HIS A 82 6.14 14.79 -0.66
CA HIS A 82 5.50 15.85 0.12
C HIS A 82 4.67 15.35 1.31
N TRP A 83 4.48 14.03 1.45
CA TRP A 83 3.65 13.47 2.52
C TRP A 83 4.21 13.78 3.90
N GLY A 84 3.32 13.97 4.87
CA GLY A 84 3.59 14.10 6.28
C GLY A 84 2.65 13.23 7.10
N ASN A 85 2.43 13.64 8.35
CA ASN A 85 1.65 12.86 9.31
C ASN A 85 0.16 12.77 8.93
N GLU A 86 -0.37 13.78 8.24
CA GLU A 86 -1.78 13.82 7.84
C GLU A 86 -2.07 12.76 6.76
N GLU A 87 -1.27 12.71 5.69
CA GLU A 87 -1.44 11.70 4.65
C GLU A 87 -1.28 10.28 5.19
N VAL A 88 -0.32 10.07 6.09
CA VAL A 88 -0.15 8.76 6.76
C VAL A 88 -1.36 8.41 7.62
N SER A 89 -1.95 9.39 8.32
CA SER A 89 -3.14 9.16 9.16
C SER A 89 -4.36 8.80 8.30
N VAL A 90 -4.55 9.47 7.16
CA VAL A 90 -5.60 9.13 6.20
C VAL A 90 -5.37 7.74 5.60
N LEU A 91 -4.14 7.41 5.22
CA LEU A 91 -3.79 6.09 4.70
C LEU A 91 -4.12 4.99 5.72
N LEU A 92 -3.74 5.19 6.97
CA LEU A 92 -4.02 4.26 8.06
C LEU A 92 -5.52 4.11 8.32
N ALA A 93 -6.28 5.20 8.30
CA ALA A 93 -7.74 5.16 8.47
C ALA A 93 -8.41 4.31 7.37
N GLU A 94 -7.99 4.49 6.11
CA GLU A 94 -8.48 3.64 5.02
C GLU A 94 -8.05 2.18 5.15
N ALA A 95 -6.82 1.93 5.60
CA ALA A 95 -6.36 0.57 5.87
C ALA A 95 -7.18 -0.12 6.97
N TYR A 96 -7.53 0.58 8.05
CA TYR A 96 -8.44 0.06 9.07
C TYR A 96 -9.82 -0.23 8.49
N ARG A 97 -10.37 0.70 7.68
CA ARG A 97 -11.67 0.48 7.03
C ARG A 97 -11.64 -0.77 6.14
N LEU A 98 -10.57 -0.99 5.38
CA LEU A 98 -10.38 -2.22 4.60
C LEU A 98 -10.24 -3.45 5.50
N LYS A 99 -9.45 -3.38 6.57
CA LYS A 99 -9.32 -4.48 7.53
C LYS A 99 -10.68 -4.93 8.06
N PHE A 100 -11.53 -4.00 8.49
CA PHE A 100 -12.87 -4.32 8.97
C PHE A 100 -13.80 -4.82 7.87
N ALA A 101 -13.77 -4.20 6.69
CA ALA A 101 -14.63 -4.61 5.57
C ALA A 101 -14.34 -6.04 5.07
N PHE A 102 -13.10 -6.51 5.24
CA PHE A 102 -12.65 -7.82 4.73
C PHE A 102 -12.25 -8.81 5.83
N ALA A 103 -12.39 -8.46 7.12
CA ALA A 103 -12.10 -9.36 8.25
C ALA A 103 -12.94 -10.64 8.22
N ASP A 104 -14.19 -10.56 7.74
CA ASP A 104 -15.12 -11.69 7.64
C ASP A 104 -15.25 -12.25 6.20
N ALA A 105 -14.38 -11.82 5.28
CA ALA A 105 -14.46 -12.27 3.89
C ALA A 105 -14.09 -13.76 3.76
N PRO A 106 -14.93 -14.61 3.12
CA PRO A 106 -14.85 -16.08 3.16
C PRO A 106 -13.59 -16.73 2.55
N ASN A 107 -12.62 -15.97 2.05
CA ASN A 107 -11.43 -16.49 1.36
C ASN A 107 -10.10 -16.04 1.99
N HIS A 108 -10.08 -15.61 3.26
CA HIS A 108 -8.91 -14.91 3.81
C HIS A 108 -7.62 -15.73 3.75
N TYR A 109 -7.62 -17.02 4.12
CA TYR A 109 -6.51 -17.95 3.84
C TYR A 109 -7.06 -19.39 3.83
N LYS A 110 -7.18 -20.03 2.66
CA LYS A 110 -7.24 -21.51 2.65
C LYS A 110 -5.83 -22.00 2.99
N ARG A 111 -5.69 -22.59 4.18
CA ARG A 111 -4.54 -23.41 4.55
C ARG A 111 -4.37 -24.57 3.57
#